data_AF-A0AAU7QSY3-F1
#
_entry.id   AF-A0AAU7QSY3-F1
#
_cell.length_a   1.000
_cell.length_b   1.000
_cell.length_c   1.000
_cell.angle_alpha   90.00
_cell.angle_beta   90.00
_cell.angle_gamma   90.00
#
_symmetry.space_group_name_H-M   'P 1'
#
loop_
_entity.id
_entity.type
_entity.pdbx_description
1 polymer ?
#
loop_
_entity_poly.entity_id
_entity_poly.type
_entity_poly.pdbx_seq_one_letter_code
_entity_poly.pdbx_strand_id
1 'polypeptide(L)'
;MFKNFVFRFAPSPSGPLHIGNIRILIYNYILYKKYKGKLYLRIDNTNKKKNKSIFIKYIFKTFKWLLNYKFKNQYIIKQLDRLSIYKKYINILLKKKIVYLCYDTKIDINNMKKIYKKNNKKFYYSYKTRKFMNNKFNKIYKKKKKYVIRYFNIPNKIIYINDLIYGRIIYNSKNLTDIILYRSNGIPTYYFTSIIDDYLLKISHIIRGKEWLSTTALHILIYKVFKWPIPYFIHVSNIIFNNKKISKSNINNLKNNIPFIPIKYKKLLNYQKLGYLPLSIINYLLNNDFNKIYNLKQNIKKFKISKIKKNNILYEIKKILFFNKIIIQNLSTKYLIYIYKKLLKKKYIKYKNFNIKKILFIIKNRLFLLKDLLKETLFIYKIPIKYYFNIKYIKKINYIINKLIFYFLKKKYFIIINLKKIYIKVLRLIIIGKFQGLGINLIFKLISKNEILKRLLYFKKFILNLNIN
;
A
#
# COMPACT_ATOMS: atom_id res chain seq x y z
N MET A 1 30.89 15.73 -4.93
CA MET A 1 30.07 14.74 -4.19
C MET A 1 29.14 15.46 -3.23
N PHE A 2 27.86 15.08 -3.12
CA PHE A 2 26.99 15.65 -2.08
C PHE A 2 27.50 15.21 -0.70
N LYS A 3 27.94 16.16 0.14
CA LYS A 3 28.41 15.89 1.51
C LYS A 3 27.31 15.31 2.43
N ASN A 4 26.03 15.44 2.06
CA ASN A 4 24.89 15.04 2.88
C ASN A 4 23.85 14.20 2.11
N PHE A 5 23.43 13.08 2.70
CA PHE A 5 22.35 12.25 2.18
C PHE A 5 20.98 12.80 2.60
N VAL A 6 20.25 13.35 1.62
CA VAL A 6 18.90 13.90 1.81
C VAL A 6 17.92 13.24 0.84
N PHE A 7 16.83 12.73 1.40
CA PHE A 7 15.76 12.01 0.72
C PHE A 7 14.41 12.69 0.93
N ARG A 8 13.44 12.38 0.06
CA ARG A 8 12.04 12.78 0.27
C ARG A 8 11.04 11.78 -0.27
N PHE A 9 10.01 11.53 0.53
CA PHE A 9 8.79 10.91 0.05
C PHE A 9 7.79 12.01 -0.33
N ALA A 10 7.41 12.05 -1.62
CA ALA A 10 6.57 13.12 -2.18
C ALA A 10 5.22 12.58 -2.71
N PRO A 11 4.24 12.26 -1.84
CA PRO A 11 2.94 11.78 -2.28
C PRO A 11 1.96 12.92 -2.56
N SER A 12 1.18 12.80 -3.63
CA SER A 12 -0.03 13.60 -3.83
C SER A 12 -1.19 13.07 -2.95
N PRO A 13 -1.89 13.91 -2.17
CA PRO A 13 -2.99 13.51 -1.27
C PRO A 13 -4.32 13.36 -2.01
N SER A 14 -4.29 12.59 -3.10
CA SER A 14 -5.39 12.39 -4.07
C SER A 14 -6.07 11.02 -4.00
N GLY A 15 -5.72 10.22 -3.00
CA GLY A 15 -6.21 8.85 -2.84
C GLY A 15 -5.39 8.06 -1.82
N PRO A 16 -5.80 6.82 -1.49
CA PRO A 16 -4.97 5.90 -0.73
C PRO A 16 -3.59 5.71 -1.36
N LEU A 17 -2.58 5.44 -0.52
CA LEU A 17 -1.29 4.94 -0.97
C LEU A 17 -1.47 3.48 -1.41
N HIS A 18 -1.04 3.17 -2.63
CA HIS A 18 -0.97 1.80 -3.13
C HIS A 18 0.41 1.18 -2.87
N ILE A 19 0.56 -0.13 -3.10
CA ILE A 19 1.79 -0.87 -2.82
C ILE A 19 3.04 -0.26 -3.50
N GLY A 20 2.88 0.31 -4.69
CA GLY A 20 3.95 1.04 -5.38
C GLY A 20 4.41 2.29 -4.62
N ASN A 21 3.47 3.08 -4.07
CA ASN A 21 3.84 4.19 -3.19
C ASN A 21 4.53 3.70 -1.91
N ILE A 22 4.04 2.59 -1.32
CA ILE A 22 4.64 2.01 -0.10
C ILE A 22 6.07 1.57 -0.35
N ARG A 23 6.36 0.98 -1.52
CA ARG A 23 7.74 0.60 -1.86
C ARG A 23 8.66 1.82 -1.95
N ILE A 24 8.23 2.90 -2.62
CA ILE A 24 9.01 4.15 -2.67
C ILE A 24 9.18 4.75 -1.27
N LEU A 25 8.15 4.71 -0.44
CA LEU A 25 8.19 5.15 0.95
C LEU A 25 9.23 4.37 1.76
N ILE A 26 9.20 3.04 1.69
CA ILE A 26 10.14 2.16 2.40
C ILE A 26 11.57 2.39 1.90
N TYR A 27 11.80 2.52 0.58
CA TYR A 27 13.14 2.77 0.05
C TYR A 27 13.71 4.10 0.55
N ASN A 28 12.92 5.18 0.53
CA ASN A 28 13.32 6.45 1.11
C ASN A 28 13.64 6.29 2.61
N TYR A 29 12.79 5.57 3.36
CA TYR A 29 12.99 5.33 4.78
C TYR A 29 14.29 4.57 5.08
N ILE A 30 14.54 3.50 4.34
CA ILE A 30 15.70 2.65 4.57
C ILE A 30 16.99 3.35 4.20
N LEU A 31 17.01 4.06 3.07
CA LEU A 31 18.23 4.72 2.61
C LEU A 31 18.60 5.90 3.50
N TYR A 32 17.65 6.71 4.00
CA TYR A 32 18.01 7.75 4.98
C TYR A 32 18.51 7.15 6.29
N LYS A 33 17.93 6.04 6.77
CA LYS A 33 18.43 5.36 7.98
C LYS A 33 19.81 4.77 7.77
N LYS A 34 20.03 4.09 6.64
CA LYS A 34 21.29 3.43 6.30
C LYS A 34 22.44 4.43 6.20
N TYR A 35 22.20 5.56 5.52
CA TYR A 35 23.21 6.58 5.30
C TYR A 35 23.17 7.72 6.31
N LYS A 36 22.48 7.53 7.45
CA LYS A 36 22.34 8.54 8.53
C LYS A 36 21.94 9.93 8.01
N GLY A 37 21.06 9.95 7.00
CA GLY A 37 20.66 11.14 6.27
C GLY A 37 19.39 11.82 6.80
N LYS A 38 18.90 12.80 6.04
CA LYS A 38 17.62 13.50 6.30
C LYS A 38 16.50 12.94 5.43
N LEU A 39 15.28 12.85 5.97
CA LEU A 39 14.09 12.45 5.23
C LEU A 39 12.98 13.50 5.36
N TYR A 40 12.58 14.07 4.23
CA TYR A 40 11.43 14.96 4.14
C TYR A 40 10.16 14.20 3.72
N LEU A 41 9.01 14.67 4.22
CA LEU A 41 7.69 14.37 3.69
C LEU A 41 7.17 15.60 2.95
N ARG A 42 7.13 15.54 1.62
CA ARG A 42 6.56 16.62 0.81
C ARG A 42 5.17 16.26 0.31
N ILE A 43 4.16 16.99 0.74
CA ILE A 43 2.79 16.80 0.29
C ILE A 43 2.59 17.58 -1.01
N ASP A 44 2.52 16.85 -2.13
CA ASP A 44 2.31 17.42 -3.47
C ASP A 44 0.82 17.75 -3.69
N ASN A 45 0.35 18.77 -2.98
CA ASN A 45 -1.04 19.23 -2.95
C ASN A 45 -1.35 20.33 -3.99
N THR A 46 -0.61 20.43 -5.09
CA THR A 46 -0.87 21.46 -6.12
C THR A 46 -2.15 21.22 -6.95
N ASN A 47 -2.86 20.11 -6.75
CA ASN A 47 -4.16 19.85 -7.39
C ASN A 47 -5.32 19.94 -6.39
N LYS A 48 -5.79 21.17 -6.11
CA LYS A 48 -6.83 21.46 -5.11
C LYS A 48 -8.05 20.53 -5.21
N LYS A 49 -8.61 20.32 -6.41
CA LYS A 49 -9.81 19.48 -6.63
C LYS A 49 -9.65 18.03 -6.15
N LYS A 50 -8.43 17.49 -6.16
CA LYS A 50 -8.16 16.10 -5.77
C LYS A 50 -7.71 15.96 -4.32
N ASN A 51 -7.31 17.04 -3.66
CA ASN A 51 -6.75 16.98 -2.32
C ASN A 51 -7.86 16.79 -1.29
N LYS A 52 -7.74 15.77 -0.44
CA LYS A 52 -8.59 15.62 0.73
C LYS A 52 -7.73 15.47 1.98
N SER A 53 -8.08 16.20 3.05
CA SER A 53 -7.36 16.18 4.34
C SER A 53 -7.26 14.76 4.93
N ILE A 54 -8.26 13.92 4.67
CA ILE A 54 -8.27 12.51 5.06
C ILE A 54 -7.07 11.73 4.49
N PHE A 55 -6.64 12.02 3.26
CA PHE A 55 -5.50 11.34 2.63
C PHE A 55 -4.16 11.78 3.21
N ILE A 56 -4.06 13.04 3.66
CA ILE A 56 -2.89 13.52 4.41
C ILE A 56 -2.80 12.78 5.74
N LYS A 57 -3.90 12.71 6.52
CA LYS A 57 -3.96 11.94 7.77
C LYS A 57 -3.61 10.46 7.53
N TYR A 58 -4.07 9.88 6.42
CA TYR A 58 -3.75 8.50 6.03
C TYR A 58 -2.24 8.28 5.77
N ILE A 59 -1.57 9.22 5.11
CA ILE A 59 -0.11 9.15 4.88
C ILE A 59 0.64 9.09 6.23
N PHE A 60 0.34 9.99 7.16
CA PHE A 60 0.97 9.99 8.49
C PHE A 60 0.71 8.71 9.26
N LYS A 61 -0.54 8.22 9.25
CA LYS A 61 -0.88 6.93 9.88
C LYS A 61 -0.07 5.79 9.25
N THR A 62 0.16 5.83 7.93
CA THR A 62 0.93 4.80 7.22
C THR A 62 2.37 4.76 7.70
N PHE A 63 3.05 5.91 7.84
CA PHE A 63 4.39 5.94 8.44
C PHE A 63 4.41 5.42 9.88
N LYS A 64 3.44 5.85 10.70
CA LYS A 64 3.39 5.43 12.11
C LYS A 64 3.16 3.93 12.25
N TRP A 65 2.26 3.34 11.47
CA TRP A 65 1.99 1.91 11.54
C TRP A 65 3.11 1.09 10.90
N LEU A 66 3.54 1.46 9.69
CA LEU A 66 4.48 0.64 8.91
C LEU A 66 5.90 0.66 9.51
N LEU A 67 6.33 1.81 10.03
CA LEU A 67 7.73 2.07 10.36
C LEU A 67 7.93 2.62 11.78
N ASN A 68 6.85 2.71 12.58
CA ASN A 68 6.84 3.40 13.87
C ASN A 68 7.45 4.80 13.82
N TYR A 69 7.25 5.51 12.70
CA TYR A 69 7.92 6.78 12.43
C TYR A 69 6.96 7.97 12.46
N LYS A 70 7.39 9.06 13.10
CA LYS A 70 6.69 10.36 13.13
C LYS A 70 7.66 11.43 12.66
N PHE A 71 7.23 12.24 11.69
CA PHE A 71 8.01 13.38 11.22
C PHE A 71 7.93 14.53 12.24
N LYS A 72 9.06 15.23 12.45
CA LYS A 72 9.06 16.57 13.06
C LYS A 72 8.52 17.59 12.06
N ASN A 73 7.87 18.65 12.53
CA ASN A 73 7.20 19.64 11.67
C ASN A 73 8.10 20.24 10.59
N GLN A 74 9.37 20.55 10.92
CA GLN A 74 10.35 21.09 9.97
C GLN A 74 10.65 20.18 8.76
N TYR A 75 10.38 18.88 8.86
CA TYR A 75 10.57 17.93 7.77
C TYR A 75 9.30 17.69 6.95
N ILE A 76 8.22 18.40 7.24
CA ILE A 76 6.94 18.31 6.54
C ILE A 76 6.77 19.55 5.68
N ILE A 77 6.68 19.34 4.37
CA ILE A 77 6.54 20.42 3.39
C ILE A 77 5.21 20.27 2.67
N LYS A 78 4.44 21.35 2.53
CA LYS A 78 3.26 21.39 1.66
C LYS A 78 3.51 22.38 0.54
N GLN A 79 3.26 21.97 -0.69
CA GLN A 79 3.57 22.81 -1.85
C GLN A 79 2.65 24.03 -1.96
N LEU A 80 1.37 23.91 -1.57
CA LEU A 80 0.46 25.07 -1.57
C LEU A 80 0.89 26.19 -0.60
N ASP A 81 1.71 25.89 0.41
CA ASP A 81 2.19 26.89 1.37
C ASP A 81 3.41 27.66 0.81
N ARG A 82 3.83 27.37 -0.42
CA ARG A 82 5.09 27.82 -1.04
C ARG A 82 4.89 28.53 -2.37
N LEU A 83 3.68 29.01 -2.64
CA LEU A 83 3.33 29.62 -3.93
C LEU A 83 4.19 30.84 -4.29
N SER A 84 4.51 31.70 -3.30
CA SER A 84 5.40 32.86 -3.47
C SER A 84 6.78 32.47 -3.98
N ILE A 85 7.36 31.39 -3.43
CA ILE A 85 8.66 30.85 -3.84
C ILE A 85 8.62 30.44 -5.31
N TYR A 86 7.59 29.71 -5.73
CA TYR A 86 7.49 29.27 -7.12
C TYR A 86 7.28 30.45 -8.08
N LYS A 87 6.52 31.48 -7.66
CA LYS A 87 6.35 32.72 -8.43
C LYS A 87 7.69 33.43 -8.68
N LYS A 88 8.58 33.47 -7.67
CA LYS A 88 9.94 34.02 -7.84
C LYS A 88 10.73 33.26 -8.92
N TYR A 89 10.74 31.93 -8.86
CA TYR A 89 11.50 31.11 -9.82
C TYR A 89 10.93 31.14 -11.24
N ILE A 90 9.60 31.19 -11.42
CA ILE A 90 9.02 31.22 -12.76
C ILE A 90 9.31 32.56 -13.45
N ASN A 91 9.35 33.65 -12.69
CA ASN A 91 9.73 34.97 -13.19
C ASN A 91 11.19 34.99 -13.65
N ILE A 92 12.10 34.32 -12.94
CA ILE A 92 13.50 34.17 -13.40
C ILE A 92 13.54 33.42 -14.74
N LEU A 93 12.78 32.34 -14.89
CA LEU A 93 12.74 31.59 -16.16
C LEU A 93 12.13 32.41 -17.31
N LEU A 94 11.13 33.26 -17.03
CA LEU A 94 10.56 34.19 -18.02
C LEU A 94 11.61 35.18 -18.50
N LYS A 95 12.32 35.85 -17.57
CA LYS A 95 13.41 36.78 -17.89
C LYS A 95 14.51 36.12 -18.74
N LYS A 96 14.83 34.85 -18.46
CA LYS A 96 15.82 34.06 -19.24
C LYS A 96 15.28 33.47 -20.55
N LYS A 97 14.02 33.75 -20.94
CA LYS A 97 13.35 33.16 -22.12
C LYS A 97 13.38 31.62 -22.16
N ILE A 98 13.40 30.97 -20.99
CA ILE A 98 13.35 29.50 -20.84
C ILE A 98 11.90 28.99 -20.84
N VAL A 99 10.96 29.89 -20.62
CA VAL A 99 9.52 29.63 -20.64
C VAL A 99 8.82 30.74 -21.41
N TYR A 100 7.60 30.47 -21.87
CA TYR A 100 6.77 31.45 -22.58
C TYR A 100 5.30 31.37 -22.13
N LEU A 101 4.55 32.44 -22.39
CA LEU A 101 3.13 32.57 -22.14
C LEU A 101 2.36 31.94 -23.30
N CYS A 102 1.40 31.08 -22.97
CA CYS A 102 0.49 30.41 -23.91
C CYS A 102 -0.94 30.84 -23.58
N TYR A 103 -1.61 31.43 -24.57
CA TYR A 103 -2.98 31.97 -24.44
C TYR A 103 -4.04 31.03 -25.02
N ASP A 104 -3.62 29.90 -25.61
CA ASP A 104 -4.52 28.91 -26.19
C ASP A 104 -5.57 28.44 -25.17
N THR A 105 -6.83 28.49 -25.58
CA THR A 105 -7.97 27.99 -24.84
C THR A 105 -8.05 26.46 -24.95
N LYS A 106 -8.96 25.85 -24.18
CA LYS A 106 -9.24 24.42 -24.32
C LYS A 106 -9.82 24.08 -25.70
N ILE A 107 -10.55 25.02 -26.32
CA ILE A 107 -11.17 24.85 -27.63
C ILE A 107 -10.07 24.76 -28.69
N ASP A 108 -9.12 25.70 -28.69
CA ASP A 108 -7.97 25.73 -29.62
C ASP A 108 -7.17 24.42 -29.55
N ILE A 109 -6.85 23.96 -28.34
CA ILE A 109 -6.13 22.71 -28.11
C ILE A 109 -6.93 21.50 -28.61
N ASN A 110 -8.26 21.51 -28.48
CA ASN A 110 -9.10 20.41 -28.95
C ASN A 110 -9.24 20.41 -30.47
N ASN A 111 -9.31 21.57 -31.11
CA ASN A 111 -9.31 21.70 -32.57
C ASN A 111 -8.01 21.15 -33.16
N MET A 112 -6.85 21.52 -32.59
CA MET A 112 -5.56 20.96 -33.01
C MET A 112 -5.47 19.45 -32.82
N LYS A 113 -6.04 18.91 -31.72
CA LYS A 113 -6.13 17.46 -31.54
C LYS A 113 -7.00 16.80 -32.61
N LYS A 114 -8.12 17.41 -33.01
CA LYS A 114 -8.98 16.89 -34.09
C LYS A 114 -8.23 16.88 -35.42
N ILE A 115 -7.55 17.97 -35.77
CA ILE A 115 -6.74 18.08 -37.01
C ILE A 115 -5.68 16.98 -37.07
N TYR A 116 -4.89 16.81 -35.99
CA TYR A 116 -3.87 15.77 -35.94
C TYR A 116 -4.48 14.37 -36.00
N LYS A 117 -5.61 14.15 -35.32
CA LYS A 117 -6.32 12.86 -35.33
C LYS A 117 -6.82 12.50 -36.72
N LYS A 118 -7.32 13.45 -37.52
CA LYS A 118 -7.70 13.22 -38.94
C LYS A 118 -6.53 12.68 -39.76
N ASN A 119 -5.30 13.09 -39.43
CA ASN A 119 -4.09 12.63 -40.09
C ASN A 119 -3.41 11.44 -39.37
N ASN A 120 -4.16 10.65 -38.59
CA ASN A 120 -3.65 9.52 -37.80
C ASN A 120 -2.46 9.84 -36.87
N LYS A 121 -2.31 11.11 -36.49
CA LYS A 121 -1.24 11.61 -35.60
C LYS A 121 -1.84 12.08 -34.28
N LYS A 122 -1.00 12.13 -33.25
CA LYS A 122 -1.38 12.68 -31.94
C LYS A 122 -0.77 14.06 -31.75
N PHE A 123 -1.60 15.04 -31.42
CA PHE A 123 -1.14 16.39 -31.14
C PHE A 123 -0.34 16.43 -29.82
N TYR A 124 0.87 16.98 -29.90
CA TYR A 124 1.70 17.31 -28.75
C TYR A 124 2.15 18.75 -28.85
N TYR A 125 1.91 19.52 -27.80
CA TYR A 125 2.45 20.88 -27.69
C TYR A 125 3.97 20.79 -27.60
N SER A 126 4.69 21.23 -28.63
CA SER A 126 6.14 21.05 -28.76
C SER A 126 6.74 22.10 -29.68
N TYR A 127 8.06 22.01 -29.87
CA TYR A 127 8.78 22.90 -30.78
C TYR A 127 8.22 22.92 -32.21
N LYS A 128 7.66 21.81 -32.70
CA LYS A 128 7.06 21.73 -34.04
C LYS A 128 5.73 22.46 -34.13
N THR A 129 4.93 22.41 -33.06
CA THR A 129 3.54 22.87 -33.08
C THR A 129 3.37 24.28 -32.55
N ARG A 130 4.24 24.75 -31.64
CA ARG A 130 4.07 26.02 -30.94
C ARG A 130 4.03 27.25 -31.85
N LYS A 131 4.59 27.16 -33.07
CA LYS A 131 4.54 28.23 -34.07
C LYS A 131 3.13 28.46 -34.64
N PHE A 132 2.26 27.46 -34.56
CA PHE A 132 0.86 27.52 -34.98
C PHE A 132 -0.10 27.81 -33.82
N MET A 133 0.42 28.26 -32.68
CA MET A 133 -0.33 28.46 -31.44
C MET A 133 -0.10 29.86 -30.89
N ASN A 134 -0.98 30.34 -30.02
CA ASN A 134 -0.93 31.71 -29.51
C ASN A 134 0.04 31.87 -28.33
N ASN A 135 1.30 32.20 -28.65
CA ASN A 135 2.43 32.23 -27.73
C ASN A 135 3.18 33.56 -27.71
N LYS A 136 3.62 34.02 -26.53
CA LYS A 136 4.42 35.23 -26.37
C LYS A 136 5.46 35.09 -25.25
N PHE A 137 6.65 35.67 -25.43
CA PHE A 137 7.71 35.64 -24.41
C PHE A 137 7.56 36.73 -23.34
N ASN A 138 7.28 37.98 -23.73
CA ASN A 138 7.53 39.14 -22.84
C ASN A 138 6.38 40.15 -22.67
N LYS A 139 5.15 39.87 -23.12
CA LYS A 139 4.02 40.79 -22.91
C LYS A 139 2.91 40.12 -22.10
N ILE A 140 2.89 40.36 -20.78
CA ILE A 140 1.63 40.30 -20.02
C ILE A 140 0.84 41.52 -20.51
N TYR A 141 0.02 41.35 -21.55
CA TYR A 141 -0.83 42.45 -21.99
C TYR A 141 -1.67 42.94 -20.81
N LYS A 142 -1.74 44.27 -20.65
CA LYS A 142 -2.78 44.96 -19.87
C LYS A 142 -4.14 44.52 -20.43
N LYS A 143 -4.72 43.45 -19.86
CA LYS A 143 -6.16 43.07 -19.76
C LYS A 143 -6.31 41.56 -19.52
N LYS A 144 -7.10 41.22 -18.49
CA LYS A 144 -7.88 39.99 -18.08
C LYS A 144 -7.78 38.63 -18.83
N LYS A 145 -6.92 38.38 -19.82
CA LYS A 145 -6.85 37.09 -20.55
C LYS A 145 -6.10 36.03 -19.74
N LYS A 146 -6.74 34.88 -19.52
CA LYS A 146 -6.16 33.70 -18.84
C LYS A 146 -5.06 33.09 -19.71
N TYR A 147 -3.89 32.81 -19.12
CA TYR A 147 -2.76 32.18 -19.80
C TYR A 147 -2.13 31.07 -18.95
N VAL A 148 -1.35 30.21 -19.58
CA VAL A 148 -0.45 29.27 -18.88
C VAL A 148 1.00 29.56 -19.23
N ILE A 149 1.94 29.17 -18.38
CA ILE A 149 3.38 29.28 -18.67
C ILE A 149 3.90 27.90 -19.04
N ARG A 150 4.47 27.78 -20.25
CA ARG A 150 5.02 26.54 -20.79
C ARG A 150 6.54 26.58 -20.85
N TYR A 151 7.16 25.41 -20.73
CA TYR A 151 8.58 25.26 -21.00
C TYR A 151 8.89 25.51 -22.48
N PHE A 152 9.91 26.31 -22.77
CA PHE A 152 10.41 26.51 -24.13
C PHE A 152 11.46 25.44 -24.46
N ASN A 153 11.03 24.32 -25.04
CA ASN A 153 11.96 23.26 -25.40
C ASN A 153 12.75 23.61 -26.67
N ILE A 154 14.07 23.69 -26.59
CA ILE A 154 14.95 23.80 -27.77
C ILE A 154 15.28 22.37 -28.25
N PRO A 155 14.96 22.00 -29.51
CA PRO A 155 15.17 20.63 -30.01
C PRO A 155 16.65 20.27 -30.17
N ASN A 156 16.92 18.99 -30.40
CA ASN A 156 18.25 18.42 -30.74
C ASN A 156 19.36 18.57 -29.69
N LYS A 157 19.02 18.86 -28.43
CA LYS A 157 19.97 18.77 -27.31
C LYS A 157 20.06 17.34 -26.79
N ILE A 158 21.28 16.82 -26.64
CA ILE A 158 21.53 15.53 -26.00
C ILE A 158 21.51 15.71 -24.48
N ILE A 159 20.71 14.90 -23.80
CA ILE A 159 20.53 14.95 -22.34
C ILE A 159 20.91 13.59 -21.78
N TYR A 160 21.88 13.59 -20.86
CA TYR A 160 22.29 12.40 -20.13
C TYR A 160 21.56 12.32 -18.79
N ILE A 161 20.87 11.21 -18.54
CA ILE A 161 20.28 10.87 -17.25
C ILE A 161 21.11 9.75 -16.65
N ASN A 162 21.80 10.01 -15.54
CA ASN A 162 22.52 9.01 -14.78
C ASN A 162 21.59 8.46 -13.70
N ASP A 163 20.93 7.33 -13.98
CA ASP A 163 20.04 6.65 -13.05
C ASP A 163 20.75 5.49 -12.35
N LEU A 164 20.61 5.39 -11.03
CA LEU A 164 21.30 4.35 -10.24
C LEU A 164 20.75 2.94 -10.44
N ILE A 165 19.59 2.77 -11.09
CA ILE A 165 19.01 1.47 -11.45
C ILE A 165 19.19 1.21 -12.95
N TYR A 166 18.84 2.17 -13.79
CA TYR A 166 18.84 1.98 -15.25
C TYR A 166 20.16 2.33 -15.94
N GLY A 167 21.14 2.89 -15.22
CA GLY A 167 22.41 3.33 -15.79
C GLY A 167 22.32 4.67 -16.52
N ARG A 168 23.24 4.91 -17.45
CA ARG A 168 23.25 6.11 -18.29
C ARG A 168 22.19 5.98 -19.40
N ILE A 169 21.24 6.90 -19.40
CA ILE A 169 20.18 6.98 -20.42
C ILE A 169 20.40 8.24 -21.23
N ILE A 170 20.39 8.10 -22.55
CA ILE A 170 20.53 9.20 -23.51
C ILE A 170 19.13 9.60 -23.98
N TYR A 171 18.82 10.90 -23.88
CA TYR A 171 17.53 11.44 -24.32
C TYR A 171 17.75 12.65 -25.24
N ASN A 172 17.09 12.67 -26.39
CA ASN A 172 17.13 13.83 -27.29
C ASN A 172 15.97 14.78 -26.98
N SER A 173 16.27 16.06 -26.78
CA SER A 173 15.26 17.08 -26.46
C SER A 173 14.19 17.23 -27.54
N LYS A 174 14.40 16.80 -28.78
CA LYS A 174 13.35 16.77 -29.83
C LYS A 174 12.11 15.97 -29.41
N ASN A 175 12.27 15.01 -28.50
CA ASN A 175 11.19 14.19 -27.96
C ASN A 175 10.48 14.83 -26.75
N LEU A 176 10.98 15.96 -26.24
CA LEU A 176 10.33 16.70 -25.16
C LEU A 176 9.18 17.57 -25.71
N THR A 177 8.16 17.71 -24.87
CA THR A 177 7.02 18.58 -25.12
C THR A 177 7.14 19.85 -24.28
N ASP A 178 6.49 20.91 -24.75
CA ASP A 178 6.39 22.20 -24.07
C ASP A 178 5.34 22.11 -22.96
N ILE A 179 5.70 21.39 -21.91
CA ILE A 179 4.78 21.11 -20.81
C ILE A 179 4.42 22.39 -20.06
N ILE A 180 3.23 22.40 -19.48
CA ILE A 180 2.78 23.49 -18.61
C ILE A 180 3.54 23.41 -17.28
N LEU A 181 4.25 24.48 -16.93
CA LEU A 181 4.93 24.64 -15.64
C LEU A 181 4.09 25.48 -14.66
N TYR A 182 3.32 26.44 -15.17
CA TYR A 182 2.45 27.31 -14.36
C TYR A 182 1.05 27.40 -14.96
N ARG A 183 0.01 27.19 -14.15
CA ARG A 183 -1.39 27.20 -14.62
C ARG A 183 -1.99 28.61 -14.52
N SER A 184 -3.06 28.83 -15.27
CA SER A 184 -3.81 30.08 -15.30
C SER A 184 -4.46 30.47 -13.97
N ASN A 185 -4.68 29.50 -13.08
CA ASN A 185 -5.22 29.75 -11.74
C ASN A 185 -4.15 30.15 -10.71
N GLY A 186 -2.94 30.49 -11.15
CA GLY A 186 -1.86 30.89 -10.25
C GLY A 186 -1.14 29.73 -9.56
N ILE A 187 -1.50 28.47 -9.83
CA ILE A 187 -0.91 27.30 -9.17
C ILE A 187 0.06 26.59 -10.10
N PRO A 188 1.34 26.43 -9.72
CA PRO A 188 2.32 25.71 -10.52
C PRO A 188 2.01 24.21 -10.63
N THR A 189 2.52 23.58 -11.69
CA THR A 189 2.40 22.13 -11.87
C THR A 189 3.46 21.39 -11.07
N TYR A 190 3.23 20.09 -10.83
CA TYR A 190 4.19 19.22 -10.15
C TYR A 190 5.57 19.22 -10.84
N TYR A 191 5.62 19.31 -12.17
CA TYR A 191 6.87 19.36 -12.92
C TYR A 191 7.75 20.53 -12.49
N PHE A 192 7.14 21.66 -12.12
CA PHE A 192 7.86 22.84 -11.69
C PHE A 192 8.15 22.84 -10.19
N THR A 193 7.13 22.59 -9.37
CA THR A 193 7.28 22.63 -7.90
C THR A 193 8.24 21.57 -7.38
N SER A 194 8.23 20.37 -7.98
CA SER A 194 9.07 19.25 -7.55
C SER A 194 10.56 19.57 -7.67
N ILE A 195 10.99 20.22 -8.77
CA ILE A 195 12.40 20.57 -9.01
C ILE A 195 12.86 21.65 -8.03
N ILE A 196 12.07 22.71 -7.88
CA ILE A 196 12.41 23.83 -7.00
C ILE A 196 12.52 23.36 -5.55
N ASP A 197 11.55 22.57 -5.09
CA ASP A 197 11.60 22.04 -3.74
C ASP A 197 12.72 21.01 -3.56
N ASP A 198 13.00 20.18 -4.57
CA ASP A 198 14.13 19.24 -4.50
C ASP A 198 15.46 20.01 -4.34
N TYR A 199 15.66 21.11 -5.06
CA TYR A 199 16.84 21.98 -4.87
C TYR A 199 16.86 22.66 -3.50
N LEU A 200 15.78 23.36 -3.11
CA LEU A 200 15.74 24.14 -1.87
C LEU A 200 15.89 23.28 -0.61
N LEU A 201 15.36 22.05 -0.64
CA LEU A 201 15.52 21.08 0.45
C LEU A 201 16.86 20.34 0.40
N LYS A 202 17.71 20.66 -0.59
CA LYS A 202 19.01 20.01 -0.85
C LYS A 202 18.86 18.49 -1.02
N ILE A 203 17.80 18.06 -1.71
CA ILE A 203 17.56 16.64 -1.99
C ILE A 203 18.72 16.11 -2.83
N SER A 204 19.38 15.07 -2.32
CA SER A 204 20.52 14.42 -2.98
C SER A 204 20.10 13.21 -3.82
N HIS A 205 19.03 12.52 -3.42
CA HIS A 205 18.58 11.27 -4.03
C HIS A 205 17.06 11.30 -4.23
N ILE A 206 16.65 11.16 -5.50
CA ILE A 206 15.25 11.16 -5.92
C ILE A 206 14.83 9.73 -6.26
N ILE A 207 13.99 9.16 -5.39
CA ILE A 207 13.37 7.86 -5.62
C ILE A 207 11.93 8.07 -6.11
N ARG A 208 11.60 7.57 -7.31
CA ARG A 208 10.27 7.69 -7.90
C ARG A 208 9.98 6.56 -8.89
N GLY A 209 8.74 6.42 -9.35
CA GLY A 209 8.39 5.39 -10.34
C GLY A 209 8.98 5.69 -11.73
N LYS A 210 9.26 4.64 -12.52
CA LYS A 210 9.85 4.75 -13.87
C LYS A 210 9.02 5.55 -14.88
N GLU A 211 7.74 5.78 -14.62
CA GLU A 211 6.91 6.66 -15.44
C GLU A 211 7.42 8.11 -15.51
N TRP A 212 8.23 8.53 -14.55
CA TRP A 212 8.82 9.87 -14.51
C TRP A 212 10.15 9.96 -15.27
N LEU A 213 10.62 8.88 -15.90
CA LEU A 213 11.93 8.84 -16.52
C LEU A 213 12.07 9.88 -17.64
N SER A 214 11.08 9.97 -18.54
CA SER A 214 11.04 11.01 -19.59
C SER A 214 11.03 12.43 -19.04
N THR A 215 10.32 12.65 -17.93
CA THR A 215 10.24 13.95 -17.26
C THR A 215 11.55 14.35 -16.58
N THR A 216 12.43 13.37 -16.28
CA THR A 216 13.76 13.61 -15.74
C THR A 216 14.62 14.42 -16.69
N ALA A 217 14.53 14.16 -18.00
CA ALA A 217 15.28 14.92 -19.00
C ALA A 217 14.96 16.41 -18.91
N LEU A 218 13.67 16.76 -18.81
CA LEU A 218 13.25 18.15 -18.58
C LEU A 218 13.78 18.69 -17.25
N HIS A 219 13.67 17.91 -16.16
CA HIS A 219 14.14 18.36 -14.86
C HIS A 219 15.63 18.70 -14.90
N ILE A 220 16.45 17.86 -15.55
CA ILE A 220 17.88 18.09 -15.74
C ILE A 220 18.15 19.39 -16.51
N LEU A 221 17.39 19.68 -17.58
CA LEU A 221 17.54 20.95 -18.30
C LEU A 221 17.27 22.16 -17.39
N ILE A 222 16.25 22.08 -16.54
CA ILE A 222 15.94 23.16 -15.59
C ILE A 222 17.05 23.29 -14.52
N TYR A 223 17.57 22.18 -13.98
CA TYR A 223 18.73 22.20 -13.07
C TYR A 223 19.92 22.92 -13.74
N LYS A 224 20.23 22.61 -15.01
CA LYS A 224 21.31 23.25 -15.77
C LYS A 224 21.09 24.76 -15.96
N VAL A 225 19.88 25.19 -16.29
CA VAL A 225 19.53 26.62 -16.45
C VAL A 225 19.80 27.44 -15.20
N PHE A 226 19.57 26.86 -14.02
CA PHE A 226 19.85 27.49 -12.74
C PHE A 226 21.27 27.23 -12.21
N LYS A 227 22.10 26.48 -12.95
CA LYS A 227 23.42 26.02 -12.52
C LYS A 227 23.37 25.27 -11.17
N TRP A 228 22.28 24.52 -10.94
CA TRP A 228 22.07 23.77 -9.71
C TRP A 228 22.68 22.37 -9.79
N PRO A 229 23.13 21.81 -8.65
CA PRO A 229 23.64 20.44 -8.62
C PRO A 229 22.50 19.45 -8.90
N ILE A 230 22.76 18.51 -9.81
CA ILE A 230 21.77 17.50 -10.22
C ILE A 230 21.76 16.36 -9.19
N PRO A 231 20.61 16.01 -8.59
CA PRO A 231 20.51 14.88 -7.66
C PRO A 231 20.65 13.54 -8.37
N TYR A 232 21.00 12.50 -7.61
CA TYR A 232 20.96 11.13 -8.11
C TYR A 232 19.52 10.66 -8.28
N PHE A 233 19.21 10.02 -9.41
CA PHE A 233 17.90 9.46 -9.70
C PHE A 233 17.88 7.94 -9.47
N ILE A 234 16.78 7.47 -8.88
CA ILE A 234 16.48 6.06 -8.63
C ILE A 234 15.05 5.82 -9.14
N HIS A 235 14.91 5.43 -10.41
CA HIS A 235 13.63 5.09 -11.00
C HIS A 235 13.26 3.63 -10.71
N VAL A 236 12.17 3.42 -9.98
CA VAL A 236 11.72 2.08 -9.58
C VAL A 236 10.71 1.54 -10.61
N SER A 237 10.88 0.27 -10.99
CA SER A 237 10.03 -0.46 -11.95
C SER A 237 8.55 -0.49 -11.55
N ASN A 238 7.61 -0.92 -12.40
CA ASN A 238 6.20 -0.97 -11.98
C ASN A 238 5.89 -2.22 -11.15
N ILE A 239 4.89 -2.13 -10.27
CA ILE A 239 4.24 -3.32 -9.69
C ILE A 239 2.98 -3.60 -10.52
N ILE A 240 2.85 -4.84 -10.98
CA ILE A 240 1.80 -5.31 -11.90
C ILE A 240 0.91 -6.33 -11.20
N PHE A 241 -0.38 -6.29 -11.51
CA PHE A 241 -1.35 -7.31 -11.14
C PHE A 241 -2.28 -7.55 -12.33
N ASN A 242 -2.51 -8.81 -12.70
CA ASN A 242 -3.29 -9.22 -13.88
C ASN A 242 -2.91 -8.41 -15.13
N ASN A 243 -1.61 -8.40 -15.46
CA ASN A 243 -1.01 -7.68 -16.60
C ASN A 243 -1.21 -6.15 -16.62
N LYS A 244 -1.79 -5.55 -15.57
CA LYS A 244 -1.97 -4.10 -15.45
C LYS A 244 -1.13 -3.51 -14.32
N LYS A 245 -0.58 -2.32 -14.54
CA LYS A 245 0.10 -1.54 -13.48
C LYS A 245 -0.89 -1.24 -12.35
N ILE A 246 -0.49 -1.52 -11.11
CA ILE A 246 -1.23 -1.07 -9.92
C ILE A 246 -1.08 0.45 -9.79
N SER A 247 -2.20 1.17 -9.91
CA SER A 247 -2.26 2.64 -9.85
C SER A 247 -3.53 3.10 -9.15
N LYS A 248 -3.56 4.34 -8.64
CA LYS A 248 -4.76 4.93 -7.99
C LYS A 248 -6.05 4.78 -8.80
N SER A 249 -5.99 4.77 -10.13
CA SER A 249 -7.16 4.66 -11.03
C SER A 249 -7.58 3.21 -11.31
N ASN A 250 -6.63 2.30 -11.57
CA ASN A 250 -6.94 0.89 -11.88
C ASN A 250 -7.28 0.05 -10.65
N ILE A 251 -7.16 0.66 -9.47
CA ILE A 251 -7.44 0.10 -8.16
C ILE A 251 -8.95 -0.13 -7.97
N ASN A 252 -9.85 0.69 -8.53
CA ASN A 252 -11.29 0.49 -8.32
C ASN A 252 -11.85 -0.83 -8.92
N ASN A 253 -11.25 -1.35 -10.00
CA ASN A 253 -11.69 -2.59 -10.64
C ASN A 253 -11.10 -3.85 -9.99
N LEU A 254 -10.19 -3.69 -9.02
CA LEU A 254 -9.57 -4.79 -8.30
C LEU A 254 -10.41 -5.10 -7.05
N LYS A 255 -11.08 -6.26 -7.02
CA LYS A 255 -11.70 -6.85 -5.81
C LYS A 255 -10.72 -7.00 -4.61
N ASN A 256 -9.44 -6.66 -4.80
CA ASN A 256 -8.35 -6.73 -3.82
C ASN A 256 -7.84 -5.35 -3.37
N ASN A 257 -8.73 -4.36 -3.33
CA ASN A 257 -8.47 -3.07 -2.70
C ASN A 257 -8.21 -3.23 -1.21
N ILE A 258 -6.95 -3.44 -0.86
CA ILE A 258 -6.51 -3.47 0.51
C ILE A 258 -5.62 -2.24 0.72
N PRO A 259 -6.18 -1.05 1.03
CA PRO A 259 -5.42 0.04 1.63
C PRO A 259 -4.56 -0.51 2.79
N PHE A 260 -3.48 0.17 3.16
CA PHE A 260 -2.61 -0.32 4.23
C PHE A 260 -3.27 -0.13 5.60
N ILE A 261 -4.01 0.96 5.76
CA ILE A 261 -4.68 1.39 6.99
C ILE A 261 -6.16 1.67 6.71
N PRO A 262 -7.05 1.62 7.70
CA PRO A 262 -8.42 2.06 7.50
C PRO A 262 -8.51 3.55 7.14
N ILE A 263 -9.20 3.82 6.03
CA ILE A 263 -9.66 5.16 5.67
C ILE A 263 -11.10 5.27 6.19
N LYS A 264 -11.48 6.43 6.74
CA LYS A 264 -12.89 6.68 7.14
C LYS A 264 -13.86 6.57 5.95
N TYR A 265 -13.35 6.65 4.73
CA TYR A 265 -14.07 6.51 3.48
C TYR A 265 -14.10 5.03 3.06
N LYS A 266 -15.32 4.44 3.05
CA LYS A 266 -15.69 3.05 2.65
C LYS A 266 -15.31 1.91 3.62
N LYS A 267 -16.18 0.88 3.65
CA LYS A 267 -15.95 -0.48 4.22
C LYS A 267 -14.84 -1.25 3.49
N LEU A 268 -13.75 -0.59 3.07
CA LEU A 268 -12.64 -1.24 2.38
C LEU A 268 -11.80 -2.03 3.39
N LEU A 269 -11.57 -3.30 3.08
CA LEU A 269 -10.58 -4.13 3.78
C LEU A 269 -9.22 -3.45 3.69
N ASN A 270 -8.39 -3.53 4.73
CA ASN A 270 -7.04 -2.95 4.72
C ASN A 270 -6.07 -3.87 5.45
N TYR A 271 -4.78 -3.76 5.14
CA TYR A 271 -3.75 -4.68 5.65
C TYR A 271 -3.75 -4.72 7.18
N GLN A 272 -3.79 -3.55 7.82
CA GLN A 272 -3.84 -3.44 9.27
C GLN A 272 -5.09 -4.10 9.88
N LYS A 273 -6.29 -3.79 9.39
CA LYS A 273 -7.56 -4.38 9.89
C LYS A 273 -7.66 -5.87 9.59
N LEU A 274 -7.06 -6.30 8.47
CA LEU A 274 -6.96 -7.71 8.11
C LEU A 274 -6.02 -8.48 9.04
N GLY A 275 -5.14 -7.80 9.78
CA GLY A 275 -4.22 -8.43 10.71
C GLY A 275 -2.87 -8.80 10.10
N TYR A 276 -2.48 -8.12 9.01
CA TYR A 276 -1.08 -8.17 8.56
C TYR A 276 -0.20 -7.35 9.50
N LEU A 277 1.02 -7.80 9.70
CA LEU A 277 2.07 -7.13 10.43
C LEU A 277 2.89 -6.24 9.47
N PRO A 278 3.29 -5.04 9.89
CA PRO A 278 4.13 -4.16 9.07
C PRO A 278 5.35 -4.85 8.44
N LEU A 279 5.97 -5.73 9.23
CA LEU A 279 7.20 -6.43 8.85
C LEU A 279 7.01 -7.39 7.67
N SER A 280 5.81 -7.96 7.46
CA SER A 280 5.55 -8.85 6.32
C SER A 280 5.56 -8.08 5.01
N ILE A 281 5.01 -6.86 5.01
CA ILE A 281 4.98 -5.95 3.86
C ILE A 281 6.39 -5.44 3.56
N ILE A 282 7.15 -5.11 4.61
CA ILE A 282 8.55 -4.68 4.47
C ILE A 282 9.39 -5.80 3.86
N ASN A 283 9.33 -7.02 4.39
CA ASN A 283 10.09 -8.15 3.83
C ASN A 283 9.66 -8.46 2.40
N TYR A 284 8.36 -8.48 2.11
CA TYR A 284 7.87 -8.69 0.74
C TYR A 284 8.42 -7.68 -0.28
N LEU A 285 8.61 -6.41 0.12
CA LEU A 285 9.07 -5.36 -0.79
C LEU A 285 10.59 -5.23 -0.89
N LEU A 286 11.34 -5.82 0.04
CA LEU A 286 12.80 -5.65 0.15
C LEU A 286 13.58 -6.93 -0.07
N ASN A 287 12.99 -8.06 0.29
CA ASN A 287 13.67 -9.34 0.29
C ASN A 287 13.29 -10.13 -0.95
N ASN A 288 14.31 -10.55 -1.70
CA ASN A 288 14.17 -11.44 -2.84
C ASN A 288 14.17 -12.92 -2.40
N ASP A 289 14.66 -13.22 -1.20
CA ASP A 289 14.72 -14.57 -0.64
C ASP A 289 13.49 -14.82 0.26
N PHE A 290 12.55 -15.64 -0.23
CA PHE A 290 11.29 -15.91 0.45
C PHE A 290 11.45 -16.77 1.71
N ASN A 291 12.59 -17.42 1.91
CA ASN A 291 12.84 -18.31 3.04
C ASN A 291 13.41 -17.57 4.26
N LYS A 292 13.87 -16.33 4.08
CA LYS A 292 14.47 -15.53 5.16
C LYS A 292 13.59 -14.35 5.54
N ILE A 293 13.47 -14.11 6.84
CA ILE A 293 12.77 -12.94 7.38
C ILE A 293 13.75 -12.09 8.15
N TYR A 294 13.79 -10.82 7.82
CA TYR A 294 14.62 -9.83 8.47
C TYR A 294 13.78 -8.87 9.29
N ASN A 295 14.26 -8.50 10.47
CA ASN A 295 13.72 -7.37 11.20
C ASN A 295 14.04 -6.04 10.47
N LEU A 296 13.48 -4.92 10.92
CA LEU A 296 13.69 -3.63 10.25
C LEU A 296 15.17 -3.20 10.26
N LYS A 297 15.91 -3.41 11.35
CA LYS A 297 17.35 -3.07 11.45
C LYS A 297 18.19 -3.88 10.46
N GLN A 298 17.92 -5.17 10.36
CA GLN A 298 18.58 -6.08 9.41
C GLN A 298 18.28 -5.69 7.96
N ASN A 299 17.02 -5.37 7.65
CA ASN A 299 16.63 -4.86 6.32
C ASN A 299 17.40 -3.57 5.98
N ILE A 300 17.54 -2.63 6.93
CA ILE A 300 18.31 -1.40 6.72
C ILE A 300 19.77 -1.71 6.40
N LYS A 301 20.43 -2.58 7.17
CA LYS A 301 21.83 -2.96 6.93
C LYS A 301 22.02 -3.64 5.57
N LYS A 302 21.16 -4.62 5.24
CA LYS A 302 21.29 -5.47 4.05
C LYS A 302 20.87 -4.82 2.73
N PHE A 303 20.03 -3.79 2.77
CA PHE A 303 19.50 -3.16 1.55
C PHE A 303 20.61 -2.57 0.67
N LYS A 304 20.62 -2.93 -0.61
CA LYS A 304 21.55 -2.39 -1.63
C LYS A 304 20.73 -1.89 -2.81
N ILE A 305 21.01 -0.67 -3.29
CA ILE A 305 20.30 -0.08 -4.45
C ILE A 305 20.47 -0.96 -5.69
N SER A 306 21.64 -1.54 -5.88
CA SER A 306 21.94 -2.47 -6.99
C SER A 306 21.07 -3.72 -7.02
N LYS A 307 20.43 -4.10 -5.90
CA LYS A 307 19.50 -5.25 -5.83
C LYS A 307 18.08 -4.89 -6.26
N ILE A 308 17.78 -3.63 -6.58
CA ILE A 308 16.46 -3.22 -7.06
C ILE A 308 16.28 -3.70 -8.51
N LYS A 309 15.30 -4.57 -8.74
CA LYS A 309 15.02 -5.12 -10.07
C LYS A 309 14.55 -4.05 -11.06
N LYS A 310 15.13 -4.06 -12.28
CA LYS A 310 14.72 -3.20 -13.42
C LYS A 310 13.37 -3.60 -14.00
N ASN A 311 13.06 -4.90 -13.97
CA ASN A 311 11.85 -5.49 -14.53
C ASN A 311 10.63 -5.22 -13.65
N ASN A 312 9.44 -5.30 -14.25
CA ASN A 312 8.19 -5.15 -13.52
C ASN A 312 8.05 -6.29 -12.49
N ILE A 313 7.47 -5.97 -11.32
CA ILE A 313 7.29 -6.93 -10.24
C ILE A 313 5.82 -7.36 -10.20
N LEU A 314 5.57 -8.67 -10.28
CA LEU A 314 4.22 -9.22 -10.10
C LEU A 314 3.80 -9.11 -8.63
N TYR A 315 2.56 -8.70 -8.40
CA TYR A 315 2.00 -8.55 -7.08
C TYR A 315 1.34 -9.85 -6.60
N GLU A 316 1.91 -10.45 -5.56
CA GLU A 316 1.50 -11.75 -5.06
C GLU A 316 1.12 -11.68 -3.57
N ILE A 317 -0.18 -11.56 -3.30
CA ILE A 317 -0.68 -11.46 -1.93
C ILE A 317 -0.39 -12.71 -1.09
N LYS A 318 -0.35 -13.89 -1.73
CA LYS A 318 0.01 -15.17 -1.09
C LYS A 318 1.40 -15.12 -0.44
N LYS A 319 2.37 -14.44 -1.08
CA LYS A 319 3.71 -14.25 -0.53
C LYS A 319 3.71 -13.34 0.70
N ILE A 320 2.93 -12.26 0.69
CA ILE A 320 2.77 -11.39 1.88
C ILE A 320 2.15 -12.18 3.03
N LEU A 321 1.12 -13.00 2.75
CA LEU A 321 0.50 -13.89 3.74
C LEU A 321 1.49 -14.90 4.32
N PHE A 322 2.34 -15.48 3.48
CA PHE A 322 3.37 -16.42 3.91
C PHE A 322 4.37 -15.76 4.88
N PHE A 323 4.93 -14.60 4.51
CA PHE A 323 5.77 -13.82 5.43
C PHE A 323 5.03 -13.51 6.73
N ASN A 324 3.75 -13.14 6.64
CA ASN A 324 2.95 -12.80 7.80
C ASN A 324 2.78 -13.97 8.77
N LYS A 325 2.53 -15.18 8.25
CA LYS A 325 2.43 -16.42 9.04
C LYS A 325 3.72 -16.66 9.83
N ILE A 326 4.87 -16.65 9.16
CA ILE A 326 6.16 -16.90 9.82
C ILE A 326 6.44 -15.82 10.88
N ILE A 327 6.15 -14.54 10.58
CA ILE A 327 6.33 -13.47 11.56
C ILE A 327 5.42 -13.68 12.77
N ILE A 328 4.15 -14.07 12.59
CA ILE A 328 3.24 -14.39 13.70
C ILE A 328 3.79 -15.54 14.55
N GLN A 329 4.32 -16.59 13.92
CA GLN A 329 4.94 -17.73 14.60
C GLN A 329 6.15 -17.32 15.44
N ASN A 330 6.85 -16.24 15.06
CA ASN A 330 8.00 -15.72 15.79
C ASN A 330 7.66 -14.55 16.74
N LEU A 331 6.39 -14.13 16.84
CA LEU A 331 5.99 -13.11 17.81
C LEU A 331 6.15 -13.60 19.24
N SER A 332 6.49 -12.67 20.14
CA SER A 332 6.52 -12.96 21.57
C SER A 332 5.12 -13.28 22.10
N THR A 333 5.07 -14.26 23.00
CA THR A 333 3.80 -14.69 23.62
C THR A 333 3.12 -13.53 24.34
N LYS A 334 3.87 -12.66 25.02
CA LYS A 334 3.36 -11.45 25.69
C LYS A 334 2.63 -10.52 24.73
N TYR A 335 3.19 -10.27 23.55
CA TYR A 335 2.57 -9.39 22.55
C TYR A 335 1.31 -10.01 21.92
N LEU A 336 1.33 -11.31 21.63
CA LEU A 336 0.15 -12.03 21.15
C LEU A 336 -0.98 -12.05 22.18
N ILE A 337 -0.67 -12.24 23.47
CA ILE A 337 -1.64 -12.12 24.57
C ILE A 337 -2.29 -10.74 24.56
N TYR A 338 -1.48 -9.68 24.48
CA TYR A 338 -2.00 -8.30 24.46
C TYR A 338 -2.96 -8.06 23.28
N ILE A 339 -2.58 -8.46 22.07
CA ILE A 339 -3.45 -8.33 20.88
C ILE A 339 -4.74 -9.12 21.08
N TYR A 340 -4.63 -10.36 21.55
CA TYR A 340 -5.77 -11.25 21.65
C TYR A 340 -6.78 -10.78 22.71
N LYS A 341 -6.31 -10.36 23.90
CA LYS A 341 -7.16 -9.72 24.92
C LYS A 341 -7.91 -8.51 24.35
N LYS A 342 -7.24 -7.66 23.57
CA LYS A 342 -7.87 -6.51 22.91
C LYS A 342 -8.95 -6.92 21.90
N LEU A 343 -8.73 -7.98 21.14
CA LEU A 343 -9.71 -8.53 20.19
C LEU A 343 -10.94 -9.11 20.92
N LEU A 344 -10.73 -9.84 22.01
CA LEU A 344 -11.80 -10.39 22.83
C LEU A 344 -12.65 -9.29 23.48
N LYS A 345 -12.01 -8.28 24.10
CA LYS A 345 -12.70 -7.11 24.67
C LYS A 345 -13.57 -6.40 23.63
N LYS A 346 -13.05 -6.18 22.43
CA LYS A 346 -13.79 -5.54 21.33
C LYS A 346 -15.04 -6.33 20.88
N LYS A 347 -15.09 -7.64 21.16
CA LYS A 347 -16.22 -8.52 20.85
C LYS A 347 -17.08 -8.84 22.08
N TYR A 348 -16.85 -8.18 23.21
CA TYR A 348 -17.55 -8.43 24.47
C TYR A 348 -17.49 -9.90 24.90
N ILE A 349 -16.37 -10.57 24.65
CA ILE A 349 -16.15 -11.97 25.02
C ILE A 349 -15.51 -12.01 26.42
N LYS A 350 -16.17 -12.63 27.39
CA LYS A 350 -15.62 -12.90 28.73
C LYS A 350 -14.59 -14.03 28.62
N TYR A 351 -13.40 -13.83 29.19
CA TYR A 351 -12.29 -14.79 29.08
C TYR A 351 -11.49 -15.00 30.38
N LYS A 352 -11.91 -14.42 31.52
CA LYS A 352 -11.13 -14.45 32.77
C LYS A 352 -10.78 -15.87 33.23
N ASN A 353 -11.68 -16.83 33.01
CA ASN A 353 -11.52 -18.22 33.45
C ASN A 353 -10.71 -19.09 32.47
N PHE A 354 -10.13 -18.50 31.42
CA PHE A 354 -9.41 -19.24 30.39
C PHE A 354 -7.91 -18.97 30.41
N ASN A 355 -7.11 -20.04 30.31
CA ASN A 355 -5.67 -19.94 30.15
C ASN A 355 -5.30 -19.49 28.73
N ILE A 356 -5.22 -18.17 28.53
CA ILE A 356 -4.89 -17.57 27.23
C ILE A 356 -3.54 -18.05 26.69
N LYS A 357 -2.53 -18.24 27.56
CA LYS A 357 -1.20 -18.69 27.14
C LYS A 357 -1.29 -20.06 26.47
N LYS A 358 -2.04 -20.99 27.08
CA LYS A 358 -2.31 -22.32 26.52
C LYS A 358 -3.08 -22.27 25.20
N ILE A 359 -4.11 -21.43 25.12
CA ILE A 359 -4.88 -21.21 23.88
C ILE A 359 -3.96 -20.77 22.74
N LEU A 360 -3.15 -19.75 23.00
CA LEU A 360 -2.25 -19.18 22.00
C LEU A 360 -1.18 -20.19 21.57
N PHE A 361 -0.60 -20.95 22.51
CA PHE A 361 0.37 -22.01 22.20
C PHE A 361 -0.17 -23.02 21.18
N ILE A 362 -1.43 -23.44 21.35
CA ILE A 362 -2.06 -24.44 20.47
C ILE A 362 -2.39 -23.87 19.08
N ILE A 363 -2.85 -22.62 18.99
CA ILE A 363 -3.32 -22.06 17.71
C ILE A 363 -2.24 -21.33 16.92
N LYS A 364 -1.13 -20.89 17.54
CA LYS A 364 -0.16 -19.94 16.94
C LYS A 364 0.30 -20.36 15.55
N ASN A 365 0.60 -21.65 15.37
CA ASN A 365 1.10 -22.19 14.11
C ASN A 365 0.07 -22.23 12.97
N ARG A 366 -1.21 -22.06 13.30
CA ARG A 366 -2.35 -22.06 12.35
C ARG A 366 -2.70 -20.66 11.85
N LEU A 367 -2.15 -19.62 12.47
CA LEU A 367 -2.51 -18.23 12.17
C LEU A 367 -1.77 -17.72 10.94
N PHE A 368 -2.52 -17.25 9.95
CA PHE A 368 -1.96 -16.50 8.82
C PHE A 368 -2.07 -15.00 9.04
N LEU A 369 -3.12 -14.57 9.72
CA LEU A 369 -3.41 -13.18 10.05
C LEU A 369 -3.77 -13.04 11.54
N LEU A 370 -3.51 -11.87 12.12
CA LEU A 370 -3.91 -11.61 13.51
C LEU A 370 -5.43 -11.65 13.71
N LYS A 371 -6.23 -11.37 12.67
CA LYS A 371 -7.69 -11.51 12.77
C LYS A 371 -8.13 -12.96 12.95
N ASP A 372 -7.29 -13.92 12.49
CA ASP A 372 -7.60 -15.34 12.58
C ASP A 372 -7.58 -15.81 14.05
N LEU A 373 -6.98 -15.04 14.97
CA LEU A 373 -7.05 -15.31 16.41
C LEU A 373 -8.48 -15.52 16.89
N LEU A 374 -9.40 -14.61 16.53
CA LEU A 374 -10.81 -14.77 16.92
C LEU A 374 -11.47 -15.92 16.17
N LYS A 375 -11.19 -16.07 14.87
CA LYS A 375 -11.78 -17.12 14.04
C LYS A 375 -11.41 -18.52 14.55
N GLU A 376 -10.16 -18.73 14.92
CA GLU A 376 -9.62 -20.01 15.40
C GLU A 376 -9.91 -20.27 16.89
N THR A 377 -10.55 -19.34 17.62
CA THR A 377 -10.79 -19.50 19.07
C THR A 377 -12.19 -19.20 19.54
N LEU A 378 -13.07 -18.66 18.68
CA LEU A 378 -14.43 -18.29 19.08
C LEU A 378 -15.17 -19.48 19.73
N PHE A 379 -14.96 -20.67 19.19
CA PHE A 379 -15.56 -21.91 19.68
C PHE A 379 -15.17 -22.23 21.13
N ILE A 380 -14.08 -21.69 21.67
CA ILE A 380 -13.68 -21.91 23.07
C ILE A 380 -14.64 -21.21 24.03
N TYR A 381 -15.14 -20.04 23.64
CA TYR A 381 -15.94 -19.18 24.52
C TYR A 381 -17.44 -19.28 24.28
N LYS A 382 -17.86 -19.76 23.11
CA LYS A 382 -19.27 -19.81 22.71
C LYS A 382 -19.59 -21.10 21.96
N ILE A 383 -20.79 -21.62 22.20
CA ILE A 383 -21.39 -22.66 21.38
C ILE A 383 -21.59 -22.10 19.96
N PRO A 384 -21.28 -22.86 18.90
CA PRO A 384 -21.56 -22.43 17.53
C PRO A 384 -23.05 -22.15 17.32
N ILE A 385 -23.36 -20.98 16.74
CA ILE A 385 -24.74 -20.60 16.39
C ILE A 385 -25.11 -21.14 14.99
N LYS A 386 -24.11 -21.45 14.16
CA LYS A 386 -24.31 -21.96 12.80
C LYS A 386 -23.46 -23.22 12.59
N TYR A 387 -24.10 -24.21 11.99
CA TYR A 387 -23.50 -25.50 11.64
C TYR A 387 -23.51 -25.66 10.12
N TYR A 388 -22.38 -26.10 9.56
CA TYR A 388 -22.22 -26.28 8.11
C TYR A 388 -22.03 -27.76 7.79
N PHE A 389 -23.12 -28.43 7.41
CA PHE A 389 -23.15 -29.82 6.98
C PHE A 389 -24.25 -30.04 5.94
N ASN A 390 -24.15 -31.13 5.18
CA ASN A 390 -25.20 -31.53 4.23
C ASN A 390 -26.31 -32.28 4.99
N ILE A 391 -27.55 -31.80 4.85
CA ILE A 391 -28.75 -32.33 5.51
C ILE A 391 -28.96 -33.82 5.22
N LYS A 392 -28.54 -34.33 4.05
CA LYS A 392 -28.64 -35.76 3.71
C LYS A 392 -27.95 -36.67 4.74
N TYR A 393 -26.99 -36.17 5.52
CA TYR A 393 -26.30 -36.94 6.56
C TYR A 393 -26.94 -36.84 7.95
N ILE A 394 -28.11 -36.19 8.11
CA ILE A 394 -28.69 -35.90 9.42
C ILE A 394 -28.99 -37.17 10.24
N LYS A 395 -29.56 -38.21 9.63
CA LYS A 395 -29.83 -39.51 10.29
C LYS A 395 -28.54 -40.14 10.82
N LYS A 396 -27.49 -40.17 10.00
CA LYS A 396 -26.16 -40.70 10.38
C LYS A 396 -25.50 -39.87 11.47
N ILE A 397 -25.63 -38.54 11.40
CA ILE A 397 -25.12 -37.62 12.43
C ILE A 397 -25.86 -37.85 13.75
N ASN A 398 -27.19 -37.99 13.73
CA ASN A 398 -28.01 -38.23 14.92
C ASN A 398 -27.61 -39.52 15.65
N TYR A 399 -27.43 -40.62 14.91
CA TYR A 399 -26.93 -41.87 15.46
C TYR A 399 -25.56 -41.71 16.15
N ILE A 400 -24.64 -41.01 15.49
CA ILE A 400 -23.30 -40.75 16.04
C ILE A 400 -23.36 -39.87 17.30
N ILE A 401 -24.25 -38.87 17.34
CA ILE A 401 -24.43 -38.00 18.52
C ILE A 401 -24.86 -38.80 19.74
N ASN A 402 -25.83 -39.70 19.59
CA ASN A 402 -26.30 -40.53 20.71
C ASN A 402 -25.15 -41.37 21.29
N LYS A 403 -24.34 -42.00 20.42
CA LYS A 403 -23.13 -42.72 20.86
C LYS A 403 -22.11 -41.82 21.54
N LEU A 404 -21.86 -40.62 20.99
CA LEU A 404 -20.95 -39.67 21.61
C LEU A 404 -21.43 -39.24 23.01
N ILE A 405 -22.72 -38.92 23.17
CA ILE A 405 -23.31 -38.57 24.48
C ILE A 405 -23.09 -39.72 25.48
N PHE A 406 -23.37 -40.96 25.06
CA PHE A 406 -23.15 -42.14 25.88
C PHE A 406 -21.69 -42.27 26.36
N TYR A 407 -20.72 -42.12 25.44
CA TYR A 407 -19.30 -42.18 25.80
C TYR A 407 -18.87 -41.07 26.77
N PHE A 408 -19.42 -39.85 26.62
CA PHE A 408 -19.12 -38.75 27.55
C PHE A 408 -19.73 -38.97 28.94
N LEU A 409 -20.97 -39.47 29.02
CA LEU A 409 -21.64 -39.79 30.28
C LEU A 409 -20.93 -40.92 31.04
N LYS A 410 -20.52 -41.99 30.36
CA LYS A 410 -19.78 -43.11 30.95
C LYS A 410 -18.29 -42.81 31.22
N LYS A 411 -17.83 -41.55 31.05
CA LYS A 411 -16.42 -41.15 31.15
C LYS A 411 -15.45 -41.93 30.24
N LYS A 412 -15.95 -42.61 29.19
CA LYS A 412 -15.20 -43.42 28.20
C LYS A 412 -14.81 -42.62 26.93
N TYR A 413 -14.70 -41.30 27.03
CA TYR A 413 -14.43 -40.41 25.90
C TYR A 413 -13.03 -40.58 25.27
N PHE A 414 -12.06 -41.20 25.96
CA PHE A 414 -10.75 -41.51 25.38
C PHE A 414 -10.85 -42.47 24.18
N ILE A 415 -11.84 -43.37 24.19
CA ILE A 415 -12.12 -44.30 23.09
C ILE A 415 -12.41 -43.54 21.79
N ILE A 416 -12.97 -42.33 21.87
CA ILE A 416 -13.33 -41.50 20.71
C ILE A 416 -12.11 -41.16 19.83
N ILE A 417 -10.92 -41.11 20.42
CA ILE A 417 -9.68 -40.83 19.70
C ILE A 417 -9.34 -41.99 18.73
N ASN A 418 -9.71 -43.22 19.09
CA ASN A 418 -9.47 -44.44 18.33
C ASN A 418 -10.68 -44.86 17.47
N LEU A 419 -11.80 -44.12 17.53
CA LEU A 419 -12.98 -44.41 16.71
C LEU A 419 -12.76 -44.04 15.22
N LYS A 420 -13.61 -44.62 14.37
CA LYS A 420 -13.68 -44.28 12.93
C LYS A 420 -13.68 -42.75 12.74
N LYS A 421 -12.95 -42.28 11.72
CA LYS A 421 -12.76 -40.86 11.33
C LYS A 421 -14.06 -40.03 11.28
N ILE A 422 -15.20 -40.67 11.07
CA ILE A 422 -16.52 -40.04 11.08
C ILE A 422 -16.94 -39.52 12.46
N TYR A 423 -16.68 -40.23 13.55
CA TYR A 423 -16.99 -39.77 14.92
C TYR A 423 -16.21 -38.50 15.26
N ILE A 424 -14.93 -38.47 14.88
CA ILE A 424 -14.06 -37.31 15.00
C ILE A 424 -14.63 -36.13 14.19
N LYS A 425 -15.02 -36.35 12.93
CA LYS A 425 -15.63 -35.30 12.10
C LYS A 425 -16.91 -34.73 12.73
N VAL A 426 -17.82 -35.59 13.21
CA VAL A 426 -19.08 -35.16 13.85
C VAL A 426 -18.82 -34.41 15.15
N LEU A 427 -17.96 -34.92 16.03
CA LEU A 427 -17.63 -34.21 17.27
C LEU A 427 -17.03 -32.82 16.99
N ARG A 428 -16.19 -32.70 15.94
CA ARG A 428 -15.67 -31.39 15.51
C ARG A 428 -16.76 -30.47 14.96
N LEU A 429 -17.70 -31.00 14.16
CA LEU A 429 -18.87 -30.25 13.68
C LEU A 429 -19.64 -29.65 14.86
N ILE A 430 -19.85 -30.43 15.92
CA ILE A 430 -20.62 -30.01 17.10
C ILE A 430 -19.90 -28.91 17.88
N ILE A 431 -18.59 -29.07 18.07
CA ILE A 431 -17.81 -28.14 18.89
C ILE A 431 -17.49 -26.85 18.14
N ILE A 432 -17.15 -26.92 16.84
CA ILE A 432 -16.63 -25.79 16.05
C ILE A 432 -17.68 -25.24 15.07
N GLY A 433 -18.70 -26.01 14.72
CA GLY A 433 -19.70 -25.69 13.69
C GLY A 433 -19.32 -26.19 12.29
N LYS A 434 -18.18 -26.86 12.11
CA LYS A 434 -17.66 -27.34 10.81
C LYS A 434 -16.86 -28.63 10.95
N PHE A 435 -16.77 -29.42 9.87
CA PHE A 435 -15.98 -30.66 9.82
C PHE A 435 -14.45 -30.46 9.81
N GLN A 436 -13.98 -29.26 9.48
CA GLN A 436 -12.55 -28.90 9.45
C GLN A 436 -12.22 -27.95 10.60
N GLY A 437 -10.98 -27.99 11.08
CA GLY A 437 -10.54 -27.12 12.18
C GLY A 437 -9.42 -27.73 13.00
N LEU A 438 -9.44 -27.42 14.30
CA LEU A 438 -8.47 -27.93 15.27
C LEU A 438 -8.65 -29.47 15.46
N GLY A 439 -7.54 -30.17 15.67
CA GLY A 439 -7.56 -31.60 16.02
C GLY A 439 -8.26 -31.82 17.36
N ILE A 440 -8.99 -32.93 17.53
CA ILE A 440 -9.82 -33.16 18.73
C ILE A 440 -8.98 -33.25 19.99
N ASN A 441 -7.80 -33.88 19.92
CA ASN A 441 -6.87 -33.97 21.04
C ASN A 441 -6.49 -32.57 21.57
N LEU A 442 -6.37 -31.59 20.68
CA LEU A 442 -6.11 -30.20 21.05
C LEU A 442 -7.37 -29.49 21.56
N ILE A 443 -8.56 -29.81 21.02
CA ILE A 443 -9.84 -29.31 21.53
C ILE A 443 -10.07 -29.74 22.99
N PHE A 444 -9.81 -31.02 23.31
CA PHE A 444 -9.93 -31.53 24.68
C PHE A 444 -8.96 -30.87 25.67
N LYS A 445 -7.84 -30.32 25.18
CA LYS A 445 -6.93 -29.50 26.00
C LYS A 445 -7.48 -28.09 26.28
N LEU A 446 -8.48 -27.63 25.54
CA LEU A 446 -8.99 -26.25 25.55
C LEU A 446 -10.40 -26.11 26.15
N ILE A 447 -11.24 -27.12 26.02
CA ILE A 447 -12.63 -27.11 26.45
C ILE A 447 -12.86 -28.24 27.44
N SER A 448 -13.55 -27.96 28.54
CA SER A 448 -13.87 -28.98 29.55
C SER A 448 -14.84 -30.03 28.99
N LYS A 449 -14.77 -31.24 29.54
CA LYS A 449 -15.64 -32.36 29.12
C LYS A 449 -17.12 -32.02 29.34
N ASN A 450 -17.43 -31.35 30.45
CA ASN A 450 -18.79 -30.89 30.76
C ASN A 450 -19.31 -29.90 29.71
N GLU A 451 -18.47 -28.98 29.24
CA GLU A 451 -18.85 -28.05 28.17
C GLU A 451 -19.05 -28.77 26.82
N ILE A 452 -18.27 -29.81 26.52
CA ILE A 452 -18.47 -30.64 25.32
C ILE A 452 -19.78 -31.43 25.40
N LEU A 453 -20.10 -32.01 26.56
CA LEU A 453 -21.37 -32.70 26.80
C LEU A 453 -22.55 -31.74 26.64
N LYS A 454 -22.47 -30.53 27.20
CA LYS A 454 -23.48 -29.47 27.00
C LYS A 454 -23.70 -29.18 25.52
N ARG A 455 -22.63 -29.10 24.71
CA ARG A 455 -22.73 -28.88 23.25
C ARG A 455 -23.31 -30.05 22.50
N LEU A 456 -23.00 -31.28 22.90
CA LEU A 456 -23.61 -32.48 22.33
C LEU A 456 -25.12 -32.49 22.56
N LEU A 457 -25.57 -32.19 23.78
CA LEU A 457 -26.99 -32.09 24.13
C LEU A 457 -27.68 -30.92 23.39
N TYR A 458 -27.03 -29.76 23.33
CA TYR A 458 -27.54 -28.61 22.56
C TYR A 458 -27.70 -28.95 21.08
N PHE A 459 -26.70 -29.58 20.47
CA PHE A 459 -26.76 -29.94 19.05
C PHE A 459 -27.79 -31.05 18.77
N LYS A 460 -28.01 -31.96 19.72
CA LYS A 460 -29.10 -32.94 19.63
C LYS A 460 -30.46 -32.24 19.55
N LYS A 461 -30.72 -31.26 20.42
CA LYS A 461 -31.93 -30.42 20.35
C LYS A 461 -32.02 -29.66 19.03
N PHE A 462 -30.91 -29.08 18.57
CA PHE A 462 -30.84 -28.38 17.29
C PHE A 462 -31.22 -29.28 16.10
N ILE A 463 -30.75 -30.55 16.08
CA ILE A 463 -31.12 -31.51 15.02
C ILE A 463 -32.60 -31.92 15.10
N LEU A 464 -33.14 -32.12 16.30
CA LEU A 464 -34.57 -32.44 16.46
C LEU A 464 -35.45 -31.30 15.91
N ASN A 465 -35.06 -30.05 16.13
CA ASN A 465 -35.75 -28.88 15.58
C ASN A 465 -35.52 -28.68 14.07
N LEU A 466 -34.53 -29.37 13.50
CA LEU A 466 -34.30 -29.42 12.05
C LEU A 466 -35.09 -30.55 11.38
N ASN A 467 -36.03 -31.22 12.08
CA ASN A 467 -36.97 -32.14 11.47
C ASN A 467 -37.82 -31.39 10.43
N ILE A 468 -37.24 -31.34 9.24
CA ILE A 468 -37.84 -31.31 7.93
C ILE A 468 -38.73 -32.55 7.89
N ASN A 469 -40.04 -32.35 8.01
CA ASN A 469 -41.00 -33.29 7.43
C ASN A 469 -40.67 -33.50 5.95
#